data_AF-A0A1Y1QU80-F1
#
_entry.id   AF-A0A1Y1QU80-F1
#
_cell.length_a   1.000
_cell.length_b   1.000
_cell.length_c   1.000
_cell.angle_alpha   90.00
_cell.angle_beta   90.00
_cell.angle_gamma   90.00
#
_symmetry.space_group_name_H-M   'P 1'
#
loop_
_entity.id
_entity.type
_entity.pdbx_description
1 polymer ?
#
loop_
_entity_poly.entity_id
_entity_poly.type
_entity_poly.pdbx_seq_one_letter_code
_entity_poly.pdbx_strand_id
1 'polypeptide(L)'
;MQMLAAASVAGFSLNHAFAADASKEGDKTAVKAPNNPYELPAFGNVSLMHYTDCHAQLLPIYFREPNVNLGIGSMKGAVPHLVGEHFLKKYGIEAGTLDAHAFTYLDYVEAAKKYGKVGGFAHLKTLVDQVRAQRPGSLLLDGGDTWQGSWTSLKTNAQDMVDAQLALGVDVMTAHWEMTFGADRVKEIVEKDFAGKIDFVAQNIFSNDFDERVFEPFVIKEINGIPVGIIGQAFPYTPVANPRHMVADWSFGIRDADMQQAVDDARGKGAKVIIVLSHNGMDVDLKMASKVTGIDAIMGGHTHDGVFQPVVVENAGGKTLVTNAGSNGKFLGVLDLDVKDGKVADFRYKLLPVFSNLLEANKDMQTLIDKIREPYQKELAEELAVCDDVLYRRGNFNGTFDQLICDALMEGLDAPLAFSPGFRWGTSVLPGQPITFEHVADQTAITYGTVTRNEMTGETVKNILEDVADNLFNADPYYQQGGDMVRVGGLKFSFDPTAKMGERVSDMELDGKPLDAKKTYPVAGWASVQEEVPKNKQIWEVVADYLRDKKTIGKIELNTPKLKNVDGNEGLA
;
A
#
# COMPACT_ATOMS: atom_id res chain seq x y z
N MET A 1 -0.34 -30.93 -15.26
CA MET A 1 -1.62 -31.35 -15.89
C MET A 1 -2.56 -32.15 -14.97
N GLN A 2 -2.09 -32.82 -13.90
CA GLN A 2 -2.97 -33.53 -12.94
C GLN A 2 -3.54 -32.65 -11.80
N MET A 3 -2.99 -31.45 -11.53
CA MET A 3 -3.53 -30.52 -10.52
C MET A 3 -4.73 -29.68 -11.01
N LEU A 4 -4.92 -29.53 -12.32
CA LEU A 4 -5.99 -28.69 -12.90
C LEU A 4 -7.38 -29.32 -12.84
N ALA A 5 -7.49 -30.64 -12.65
CA ALA A 5 -8.77 -31.33 -12.57
C ALA A 5 -9.42 -31.28 -11.18
N ALA A 6 -8.68 -30.90 -10.14
CA ALA A 6 -9.21 -30.80 -8.77
C ALA A 6 -9.87 -29.43 -8.46
N ALA A 7 -9.58 -28.40 -9.25
CA ALA A 7 -10.12 -27.05 -9.04
C ALA A 7 -11.63 -26.94 -9.33
N SER A 8 -12.18 -27.79 -10.21
CA SER A 8 -13.61 -27.75 -10.57
C SER A 8 -14.54 -28.36 -9.52
N VAL A 9 -14.01 -29.12 -8.54
CA VAL A 9 -14.80 -29.75 -7.47
C VAL A 9 -14.76 -28.93 -6.17
N ALA A 10 -13.91 -27.89 -6.09
CA ALA A 10 -13.63 -27.12 -4.88
C ALA A 10 -14.08 -25.65 -4.97
N GLY A 11 -15.25 -25.35 -5.56
CA GLY A 11 -15.90 -24.04 -5.38
C GLY A 11 -15.05 -22.80 -5.74
N PHE A 12 -14.11 -22.93 -6.68
CA PHE A 12 -13.31 -21.83 -7.21
C PHE A 12 -14.12 -21.04 -8.25
N SER A 13 -15.25 -20.45 -7.87
CA SER A 13 -15.92 -19.46 -8.72
C SER A 13 -15.28 -18.09 -8.48
N LEU A 14 -14.64 -17.56 -9.51
CA LEU A 14 -14.21 -16.18 -9.58
C LEU A 14 -15.25 -15.35 -10.32
N ASN A 15 -15.37 -14.08 -9.96
CA ASN A 15 -16.21 -13.17 -10.73
C ASN A 15 -15.46 -12.75 -12.00
N HIS A 16 -15.94 -13.18 -13.16
CA HIS A 16 -15.37 -12.88 -14.48
C HIS A 16 -15.78 -11.51 -15.03
N ALA A 17 -16.51 -10.70 -14.24
CA ALA A 17 -16.98 -9.40 -14.68
C ALA A 17 -15.80 -8.42 -14.83
N PHE A 18 -15.40 -8.14 -16.06
CA PHE A 18 -14.56 -7.00 -16.38
C PHE A 18 -15.36 -5.71 -16.17
N ALA A 19 -14.70 -4.64 -15.69
CA ALA A 19 -15.35 -3.38 -15.34
C ALA A 19 -16.21 -2.78 -16.46
N ALA A 20 -15.81 -2.92 -17.73
CA ALA A 20 -16.59 -2.39 -18.86
C ALA A 20 -17.75 -3.28 -19.30
N ASP A 21 -17.77 -4.57 -18.96
CA ASP A 21 -18.91 -5.46 -19.25
C ASP A 21 -20.07 -5.23 -18.26
N ALA A 22 -19.80 -4.68 -17.08
CA ALA A 22 -20.82 -4.32 -16.08
C ALA A 22 -21.62 -3.04 -16.44
N SER A 23 -21.16 -2.25 -17.42
CA SER A 23 -21.83 -1.01 -17.85
C SER A 23 -23.00 -1.24 -18.83
N LYS A 24 -23.21 -2.47 -19.30
CA LYS A 24 -24.33 -2.85 -20.16
C LYS A 24 -25.34 -3.66 -19.34
N GLU A 25 -26.32 -2.98 -18.76
CA GLU A 25 -27.54 -3.65 -18.27
C GLU A 25 -28.19 -4.41 -19.44
N GLY A 26 -28.04 -5.73 -19.49
CA GLY A 26 -28.87 -6.56 -20.37
C GLY A 26 -28.31 -7.88 -20.87
N ASP A 27 -26.98 -8.10 -20.91
CA ASP A 27 -26.44 -9.32 -21.53
C ASP A 27 -25.88 -10.29 -20.48
N LYS A 28 -26.77 -11.09 -19.87
CA LYS A 28 -26.41 -12.22 -19.01
C LYS A 28 -26.15 -13.48 -19.84
N THR A 29 -25.28 -13.41 -20.85
CA THR A 29 -24.72 -14.63 -21.43
C THR A 29 -23.57 -15.08 -20.54
N ALA A 30 -23.80 -16.17 -19.79
CA ALA A 30 -22.79 -16.81 -18.96
C ALA A 30 -21.64 -17.30 -19.84
N VAL A 31 -20.59 -16.48 -19.97
CA VAL A 31 -19.31 -16.90 -20.53
C VAL A 31 -18.77 -18.00 -19.61
N LYS A 32 -18.55 -19.18 -20.19
CA LYS A 32 -18.01 -20.35 -19.48
C LYS A 32 -16.68 -19.96 -18.84
N ALA A 33 -16.57 -20.09 -17.52
CA ALA A 33 -15.37 -19.75 -16.76
C ALA A 33 -14.13 -20.43 -17.39
N PRO A 34 -13.04 -19.71 -17.71
CA PRO A 34 -11.77 -20.34 -18.02
C PRO A 34 -11.32 -21.23 -16.85
N ASN A 35 -10.67 -22.35 -17.15
CA ASN A 35 -10.13 -23.25 -16.12
C ASN A 35 -8.97 -22.62 -15.33
N ASN A 36 -8.36 -21.55 -15.86
CA ASN A 36 -7.28 -20.79 -15.25
C ASN A 36 -7.76 -19.37 -14.91
N PRO A 37 -7.68 -18.94 -13.63
CA PRO A 37 -8.12 -17.62 -13.19
C PRO A 37 -7.32 -16.43 -13.78
N TYR A 38 -6.15 -16.71 -14.37
CA TYR A 38 -5.23 -15.71 -14.92
C TYR A 38 -5.28 -15.60 -16.45
N GLU A 39 -6.21 -16.32 -17.11
CA GLU A 39 -6.48 -16.14 -18.54
C GLU A 39 -7.41 -14.94 -18.76
N LEU A 40 -6.91 -13.92 -19.44
CA LEU A 40 -7.63 -12.68 -19.75
C LEU A 40 -8.10 -12.70 -21.23
N PRO A 41 -9.40 -12.52 -21.52
CA PRO A 41 -9.88 -12.32 -22.87
C PRO A 41 -9.12 -11.19 -23.56
N ALA A 42 -8.69 -11.40 -24.80
CA ALA A 42 -7.97 -10.38 -25.55
C ALA A 42 -8.85 -9.14 -25.78
N PHE A 43 -8.29 -7.95 -25.55
CA PHE A 43 -8.98 -6.69 -25.73
C PHE A 43 -8.00 -5.55 -26.00
N GLY A 44 -8.43 -4.59 -26.82
CA GLY A 44 -7.68 -3.36 -27.06
C GLY A 44 -6.35 -3.54 -27.80
N ASN A 45 -5.55 -2.49 -27.80
CA ASN A 45 -4.24 -2.41 -28.46
C ASN A 45 -3.16 -1.77 -27.58
N VAL A 46 -3.51 -1.23 -26.42
CA VAL A 46 -2.57 -0.73 -25.40
C VAL A 46 -2.84 -1.50 -24.11
N SER A 47 -1.80 -2.09 -23.50
CA SER A 47 -1.94 -2.88 -22.28
C SER A 47 -0.86 -2.49 -21.28
N LEU A 48 -1.28 -2.25 -20.04
CA LEU A 48 -0.44 -1.80 -18.93
C LEU A 48 -0.70 -2.71 -17.73
N MET A 49 0.38 -3.22 -17.15
CA MET A 49 0.36 -3.91 -15.87
C MET A 49 0.84 -2.96 -14.77
N HIS A 50 0.28 -3.08 -13.57
CA HIS A 50 0.60 -2.20 -12.45
C HIS A 50 0.64 -2.97 -11.12
N TYR A 51 1.71 -2.78 -10.37
CA TYR A 51 1.79 -3.13 -8.96
C TYR A 51 2.40 -1.94 -8.20
N THR A 52 2.21 -1.90 -6.89
CA THR A 52 2.70 -0.82 -6.01
C THR A 52 2.74 -1.32 -4.57
N ASP A 53 3.32 -0.53 -3.68
CA ASP A 53 3.30 -0.75 -2.22
C ASP A 53 3.77 -2.16 -1.85
N CYS A 54 4.75 -2.73 -2.58
CA CYS A 54 5.16 -4.11 -2.33
C CYS A 54 5.99 -4.27 -1.06
N HIS A 55 6.53 -3.16 -0.55
CA HIS A 55 7.27 -3.04 0.70
C HIS A 55 8.31 -4.15 0.92
N ALA A 56 9.13 -4.36 -0.11
CA ALA A 56 10.25 -5.30 -0.13
C ALA A 56 9.88 -6.76 0.24
N GLN A 57 8.63 -7.16 0.04
CA GLN A 57 8.15 -8.51 0.34
C GLN A 57 8.47 -9.49 -0.81
N LEU A 58 9.68 -10.06 -0.76
CA LEU A 58 10.17 -11.00 -1.78
C LEU A 58 9.43 -12.35 -1.76
N LEU A 59 9.02 -12.83 -0.59
CA LEU A 59 8.36 -14.13 -0.42
C LEU A 59 6.83 -14.00 -0.37
N PRO A 60 6.08 -15.09 -0.65
CA PRO A 60 4.66 -15.15 -0.33
C PRO A 60 4.37 -14.89 1.14
N ILE A 61 3.34 -14.10 1.40
CA ILE A 61 2.90 -13.68 2.74
C ILE A 61 1.44 -14.02 2.98
N TYR A 62 1.01 -13.89 4.23
CA TYR A 62 -0.39 -13.70 4.57
C TYR A 62 -0.64 -12.20 4.72
N PHE A 63 -1.74 -11.68 4.15
CA PHE A 63 -2.12 -10.27 4.29
C PHE A 63 -3.64 -10.09 4.37
N ARG A 64 -4.12 -9.68 5.56
CA ARG A 64 -5.52 -9.39 5.86
C ARG A 64 -5.87 -7.94 5.51
N GLU A 65 -6.92 -7.75 4.71
CA GLU A 65 -7.50 -6.44 4.39
C GLU A 65 -8.11 -5.76 5.64
N PRO A 66 -8.38 -4.43 5.63
CA PRO A 66 -8.86 -3.75 6.81
C PRO A 66 -10.33 -4.08 7.08
N ASN A 67 -10.70 -4.11 8.36
CA ASN A 67 -12.09 -4.11 8.79
C ASN A 67 -12.59 -2.70 9.19
N VAL A 68 -11.69 -1.71 9.19
CA VAL A 68 -12.03 -0.30 9.41
C VAL A 68 -11.21 0.55 8.43
N ASN A 69 -11.89 1.16 7.47
CA ASN A 69 -11.37 2.15 6.53
C ASN A 69 -12.44 3.23 6.28
N LEU A 70 -12.66 4.11 7.25
CA LEU A 70 -13.71 5.12 7.28
C LEU A 70 -13.47 6.22 6.25
N GLY A 71 -14.44 6.41 5.35
CA GLY A 71 -14.54 7.60 4.52
C GLY A 71 -15.38 8.66 5.20
N ILE A 72 -15.02 9.94 5.04
CA ILE A 72 -15.79 11.08 5.58
C ILE A 72 -16.15 12.09 4.49
N GLY A 73 -17.10 12.99 4.76
CA GLY A 73 -17.54 13.97 3.76
C GLY A 73 -18.01 13.29 2.47
N SER A 74 -17.43 13.65 1.33
CA SER A 74 -17.73 13.04 0.02
C SER A 74 -17.19 11.62 -0.14
N MET A 75 -16.28 11.17 0.75
CA MET A 75 -15.66 9.84 0.69
C MET A 75 -16.48 8.78 1.43
N LYS A 76 -17.49 9.16 2.22
CA LYS A 76 -18.36 8.22 2.94
C LYS A 76 -19.09 7.30 1.95
N GLY A 77 -18.93 5.99 2.11
CA GLY A 77 -19.55 4.98 1.25
C GLY A 77 -19.01 4.95 -0.19
N ALA A 78 -17.89 5.64 -0.44
CA ALA A 78 -17.21 5.64 -1.72
C ALA A 78 -16.01 4.67 -1.70
N VAL A 79 -15.56 4.25 -2.87
CA VAL A 79 -14.27 3.56 -3.02
C VAL A 79 -13.17 4.59 -2.72
N PRO A 80 -12.17 4.27 -1.88
CA PRO A 80 -11.79 2.93 -1.41
C PRO A 80 -12.35 2.51 -0.03
N HIS A 81 -13.20 3.31 0.59
CA HIS A 81 -13.69 3.15 1.97
C HIS A 81 -14.83 2.14 2.13
N LEU A 82 -14.85 1.08 1.33
CA LEU A 82 -15.81 -0.02 1.47
C LEU A 82 -15.08 -1.24 2.03
N VAL A 83 -15.53 -1.76 3.17
CA VAL A 83 -14.92 -2.93 3.81
C VAL A 83 -15.90 -4.09 3.93
N GLY A 84 -15.37 -5.31 4.09
CA GLY A 84 -16.15 -6.51 4.41
C GLY A 84 -17.38 -6.71 3.50
N GLU A 85 -18.55 -6.90 4.11
CA GLU A 85 -19.80 -7.18 3.41
C GLU A 85 -20.24 -6.05 2.47
N HIS A 86 -19.90 -4.79 2.80
CA HIS A 86 -20.21 -3.65 1.95
C HIS A 86 -19.44 -3.71 0.63
N PHE A 87 -18.16 -4.11 0.70
CA PHE A 87 -17.34 -4.35 -0.48
C PHE A 87 -17.89 -5.51 -1.32
N LEU A 88 -18.18 -6.66 -0.69
CA LEU A 88 -18.72 -7.83 -1.39
C LEU A 88 -20.01 -7.48 -2.12
N LYS A 89 -20.93 -6.79 -1.44
CA LYS A 89 -22.20 -6.34 -2.01
C LYS A 89 -22.01 -5.38 -3.19
N LYS A 90 -21.10 -4.41 -3.08
CA LYS A 90 -20.82 -3.42 -4.14
C LYS A 90 -20.43 -4.09 -5.46
N TYR A 91 -19.64 -5.16 -5.39
CA TYR A 91 -19.10 -5.85 -6.57
C TYR A 91 -19.79 -7.19 -6.88
N GLY A 92 -20.84 -7.54 -6.14
CA GLY A 92 -21.55 -8.81 -6.31
C GLY A 92 -20.64 -10.03 -6.13
N ILE A 93 -19.66 -9.94 -5.22
CA ILE A 93 -18.74 -11.03 -4.91
C ILE A 93 -19.40 -11.91 -3.83
N GLU A 94 -19.46 -13.21 -4.08
CA GLU A 94 -19.99 -14.17 -3.11
C GLU A 94 -18.98 -14.39 -1.96
N ALA A 95 -19.48 -14.45 -0.72
CA ALA A 95 -18.67 -14.75 0.45
C ALA A 95 -18.01 -16.14 0.35
N GLY A 96 -16.85 -16.32 0.99
CA GLY A 96 -16.13 -17.60 0.99
C GLY A 96 -15.50 -17.99 -0.35
N THR A 97 -15.46 -17.08 -1.32
CA THR A 97 -14.74 -17.23 -2.60
C THR A 97 -13.29 -16.72 -2.51
N LEU A 98 -12.52 -16.99 -3.57
CA LEU A 98 -11.13 -16.54 -3.70
C LEU A 98 -11.02 -15.00 -3.80
N ASP A 99 -11.95 -14.35 -4.51
CA ASP A 99 -12.04 -12.88 -4.53
C ASP A 99 -12.42 -12.33 -3.15
N ALA A 100 -13.38 -12.94 -2.45
CA ALA A 100 -13.73 -12.51 -1.09
C ALA A 100 -12.54 -12.58 -0.13
N HIS A 101 -11.73 -13.64 -0.22
CA HIS A 101 -10.50 -13.77 0.57
C HIS A 101 -9.43 -12.75 0.19
N ALA A 102 -9.25 -12.48 -1.11
CA ALA A 102 -8.26 -11.52 -1.57
C ALA A 102 -8.61 -10.09 -1.12
N PHE A 103 -9.89 -9.70 -1.17
CA PHE A 103 -10.30 -8.32 -1.02
C PHE A 103 -10.94 -7.96 0.32
N THR A 104 -11.15 -8.92 1.23
CA THR A 104 -11.79 -8.64 2.51
C THR A 104 -11.11 -9.33 3.68
N TYR A 105 -11.47 -8.91 4.88
CA TYR A 105 -11.01 -9.49 6.13
C TYR A 105 -11.90 -10.67 6.61
N LEU A 106 -13.01 -10.91 5.92
CA LEU A 106 -14.05 -11.85 6.33
C LEU A 106 -13.52 -13.28 6.31
N ASP A 107 -13.82 -14.05 7.35
CA ASP A 107 -13.40 -15.44 7.54
C ASP A 107 -11.89 -15.69 7.33
N TYR A 108 -11.06 -14.66 7.54
CA TYR A 108 -9.68 -14.63 7.05
C TYR A 108 -8.84 -15.84 7.50
N VAL A 109 -8.98 -16.30 8.75
CA VAL A 109 -8.21 -17.44 9.27
C VAL A 109 -8.52 -18.73 8.51
N GLU A 110 -9.81 -19.01 8.27
CA GLU A 110 -10.23 -20.22 7.55
C GLU A 110 -9.97 -20.09 6.05
N ALA A 111 -10.19 -18.90 5.49
CA ALA A 111 -9.92 -18.61 4.09
C ALA A 111 -8.41 -18.70 3.77
N ALA A 112 -7.53 -18.19 4.65
CA ALA A 112 -6.08 -18.28 4.48
C ALA A 112 -5.58 -19.74 4.51
N LYS A 113 -6.17 -20.61 5.34
CA LYS A 113 -5.86 -22.05 5.33
C LYS A 113 -6.29 -22.72 4.02
N LYS A 114 -7.42 -22.28 3.45
CA LYS A 114 -7.99 -22.83 2.21
C LYS A 114 -7.26 -22.35 0.96
N TYR A 115 -7.01 -21.04 0.87
CA TYR A 115 -6.51 -20.37 -0.33
C TYR A 115 -5.01 -20.06 -0.27
N GLY A 116 -4.38 -20.15 0.89
CA GLY A 116 -2.93 -20.02 1.05
C GLY A 116 -2.44 -18.58 1.05
N LYS A 117 -1.15 -18.45 0.80
CA LYS A 117 -0.43 -17.17 0.78
C LYS A 117 -0.64 -16.41 -0.53
N VAL A 118 -0.42 -15.11 -0.47
CA VAL A 118 -0.48 -14.18 -1.59
C VAL A 118 0.88 -13.51 -1.84
N GLY A 119 1.04 -12.96 -3.04
CA GLY A 119 2.24 -12.22 -3.45
C GLY A 119 3.47 -13.11 -3.63
N GLY A 120 4.64 -12.54 -3.35
CA GLY A 120 5.95 -13.12 -3.58
C GLY A 120 6.44 -12.92 -5.02
N PHE A 121 7.66 -12.39 -5.15
CA PHE A 121 8.22 -11.94 -6.42
C PHE A 121 8.41 -13.06 -7.45
N ALA A 122 8.71 -14.29 -7.00
CA ALA A 122 8.79 -15.44 -7.91
C ALA A 122 7.43 -15.77 -8.57
N HIS A 123 6.32 -15.61 -7.84
CA HIS A 123 4.97 -15.89 -8.35
C HIS A 123 4.45 -14.71 -9.17
N LEU A 124 4.71 -13.48 -8.69
CA LEU A 124 4.44 -12.26 -9.44
C LEU A 124 5.15 -12.26 -10.79
N LYS A 125 6.42 -12.69 -10.85
CA LYS A 125 7.16 -12.83 -12.11
C LYS A 125 6.47 -13.79 -13.08
N THR A 126 6.03 -14.95 -12.60
CA THR A 126 5.26 -15.88 -13.43
C THR A 126 3.99 -15.25 -13.97
N LEU A 127 3.25 -14.50 -13.14
CA LEU A 127 2.04 -13.82 -13.59
C LEU A 127 2.34 -12.71 -14.62
N VAL A 128 3.36 -11.89 -14.37
CA VAL A 128 3.83 -10.86 -15.31
C VAL A 128 4.20 -11.49 -16.66
N ASP A 129 4.94 -12.59 -16.66
CA ASP A 129 5.32 -13.30 -17.88
C ASP A 129 4.11 -13.88 -18.62
N GLN A 130 3.13 -14.42 -17.89
CA GLN A 130 1.87 -14.90 -18.47
C GLN A 130 1.06 -13.76 -19.10
N VAL A 131 0.96 -12.60 -18.43
CA VAL A 131 0.24 -11.44 -18.98
C VAL A 131 0.98 -10.88 -20.19
N ARG A 132 2.31 -10.75 -20.16
CA ARG A 132 3.12 -10.33 -21.32
C ARG A 132 2.96 -11.26 -22.52
N ALA A 133 2.86 -12.57 -22.30
CA ALA A 133 2.58 -13.53 -23.36
C ALA A 133 1.17 -13.33 -23.96
N GLN A 134 0.18 -12.99 -23.12
CA GLN A 134 -1.18 -12.68 -23.53
C GLN A 134 -1.34 -11.26 -24.13
N ARG A 135 -0.41 -10.35 -23.84
CA ARG A 135 -0.39 -8.93 -24.23
C ARG A 135 1.01 -8.53 -24.71
N PRO A 136 1.45 -8.99 -25.89
CA PRO A 136 2.76 -8.62 -26.41
C PRO A 136 2.95 -7.09 -26.45
N GLY A 137 4.09 -6.63 -25.92
CA GLY A 137 4.41 -5.19 -25.83
C GLY A 137 3.82 -4.47 -24.61
N SER A 138 3.10 -5.15 -23.71
CA SER A 138 2.61 -4.54 -22.47
C SER A 138 3.75 -4.08 -21.56
N LEU A 139 3.57 -2.95 -20.89
CA LEU A 139 4.53 -2.41 -19.92
C LEU A 139 4.14 -2.76 -18.48
N LEU A 140 5.12 -2.94 -17.61
CA LEU A 140 4.96 -3.10 -16.16
C LEU A 140 5.34 -1.81 -15.44
N LEU A 141 4.36 -1.24 -14.73
CA LEU A 141 4.53 -0.02 -13.95
C LEU A 141 4.60 -0.35 -12.46
N ASP A 142 5.59 0.23 -11.79
CA ASP A 142 5.74 0.18 -10.33
C ASP A 142 5.33 1.53 -9.72
N GLY A 143 4.21 1.54 -9.00
CA GLY A 143 3.67 2.75 -8.38
C GLY A 143 4.53 3.35 -7.27
N GLY A 144 5.61 2.70 -6.82
CA GLY A 144 6.45 3.12 -5.70
C GLY A 144 6.17 2.30 -4.43
N ASP A 145 6.92 2.60 -3.36
CA ASP A 145 6.93 1.85 -2.09
C ASP A 145 7.39 0.40 -2.25
N THR A 146 8.51 0.27 -2.94
CA THR A 146 9.12 -1.00 -3.31
C THR A 146 10.41 -1.26 -2.56
N TRP A 147 11.23 -0.24 -2.31
CA TRP A 147 12.61 -0.42 -1.81
C TRP A 147 12.74 -0.66 -0.30
N GLN A 148 11.70 -0.42 0.48
CA GLN A 148 11.71 -0.50 1.95
C GLN A 148 10.71 -1.56 2.42
N GLY A 149 10.85 -2.07 3.65
CA GLY A 149 9.77 -2.83 4.32
C GLY A 149 10.12 -4.26 4.69
N SER A 150 11.36 -4.66 4.45
CA SER A 150 11.87 -5.97 4.85
C SER A 150 13.30 -5.86 5.40
N TRP A 151 13.71 -6.90 6.11
CA TRP A 151 15.05 -6.95 6.68
C TRP A 151 16.16 -6.96 5.62
N THR A 152 15.96 -7.71 4.53
CA THR A 152 16.96 -7.81 3.46
C THR A 152 17.16 -6.47 2.77
N SER A 153 16.10 -5.72 2.56
CA SER A 153 16.16 -4.38 1.96
C SER A 153 16.93 -3.41 2.85
N LEU A 154 16.62 -3.42 4.15
CA LEU A 154 17.35 -2.60 5.11
C LEU A 154 18.84 -2.97 5.15
N LYS A 155 19.18 -4.27 5.14
CA LYS A 155 20.57 -4.75 5.24
C LYS A 155 21.38 -4.57 3.96
N THR A 156 20.72 -4.49 2.81
CA THR A 156 21.36 -4.34 1.51
C THR A 156 21.28 -2.92 0.97
N ASN A 157 20.78 -1.96 1.76
CA ASN A 157 20.58 -0.57 1.34
C ASN A 157 19.75 -0.49 0.05
N ALA A 158 18.58 -1.14 0.07
CA ALA A 158 17.62 -1.34 -1.01
C ALA A 158 18.06 -2.23 -2.19
N GLN A 159 19.31 -2.73 -2.22
CA GLN A 159 19.82 -3.42 -3.41
C GLN A 159 19.05 -4.70 -3.74
N ASP A 160 18.49 -5.40 -2.74
CA ASP A 160 17.67 -6.58 -2.99
C ASP A 160 16.47 -6.27 -3.92
N MET A 161 15.78 -5.16 -3.68
CA MET A 161 14.61 -4.75 -4.44
C MET A 161 14.97 -4.12 -5.77
N VAL A 162 16.11 -3.43 -5.86
CA VAL A 162 16.67 -2.99 -7.15
C VAL A 162 16.92 -4.19 -8.06
N ASP A 163 17.57 -5.23 -7.55
CA ASP A 163 17.83 -6.46 -8.30
C ASP A 163 16.53 -7.19 -8.66
N ALA A 164 15.57 -7.24 -7.73
CA ALA A 164 14.27 -7.86 -7.93
C ALA A 164 13.41 -7.11 -8.97
N GLN A 165 13.40 -5.78 -8.99
CA GLN A 165 12.69 -4.97 -10.00
C GLN A 165 13.26 -5.19 -11.40
N LEU A 166 14.60 -5.21 -11.51
CA LEU A 166 15.28 -5.50 -12.77
C LEU A 166 14.93 -6.90 -13.28
N ALA A 167 14.95 -7.91 -12.40
CA ALA A 167 14.58 -9.28 -12.75
C ALA A 167 13.08 -9.45 -13.02
N LEU A 168 12.22 -8.66 -12.36
CA LEU A 168 10.78 -8.63 -12.61
C LEU A 168 10.49 -8.05 -14.01
N GLY A 169 11.38 -7.17 -14.46
CA GLY A 169 11.28 -6.44 -15.71
C GLY A 169 10.31 -5.27 -15.56
N VAL A 170 10.48 -4.45 -14.54
CA VAL A 170 9.77 -3.16 -14.44
C VAL A 170 10.19 -2.27 -15.61
N ASP A 171 9.24 -1.52 -16.17
CA ASP A 171 9.51 -0.59 -17.28
C ASP A 171 9.61 0.86 -16.77
N VAL A 172 8.71 1.26 -15.87
CA VAL A 172 8.64 2.62 -15.33
C VAL A 172 8.27 2.57 -13.85
N MET A 173 8.88 3.44 -13.03
CA MET A 173 8.51 3.60 -11.63
C MET A 173 8.45 5.06 -11.17
N THR A 174 7.68 5.30 -10.10
CA THR A 174 7.78 6.52 -9.29
C THR A 174 8.16 6.16 -7.85
N ALA A 175 8.06 7.09 -6.88
CA ALA A 175 8.63 6.87 -5.55
C ALA A 175 7.89 7.52 -4.38
N HIS A 176 8.18 6.95 -3.21
CA HIS A 176 7.90 7.50 -1.89
C HIS A 176 8.91 6.97 -0.87
N TRP A 177 8.74 5.77 -0.31
CA TRP A 177 9.64 5.23 0.72
C TRP A 177 11.06 4.96 0.22
N GLU A 178 11.27 4.91 -1.09
CA GLU A 178 12.59 4.95 -1.74
C GLU A 178 13.47 6.08 -1.18
N MET A 179 12.85 7.23 -0.90
CA MET A 179 13.51 8.44 -0.40
C MET A 179 14.10 8.28 1.01
N THR A 180 13.66 7.26 1.76
CA THR A 180 14.16 7.00 3.12
C THR A 180 15.57 6.39 3.14
N PHE A 181 16.11 6.00 1.99
CA PHE A 181 17.53 5.63 1.82
C PHE A 181 18.45 6.84 1.54
N GLY A 182 17.87 8.03 1.39
CA GLY A 182 18.57 9.27 1.15
C GLY A 182 18.75 9.61 -0.33
N ALA A 183 18.79 10.91 -0.63
CA ALA A 183 18.88 11.47 -1.97
C ALA A 183 20.02 10.87 -2.81
N ASP A 184 21.20 10.70 -2.21
CA ASP A 184 22.38 10.15 -2.89
C ASP A 184 22.18 8.69 -3.33
N ARG A 185 21.55 7.88 -2.48
CA ARG A 185 21.29 6.47 -2.81
C ARG A 185 20.23 6.35 -3.90
N VAL A 186 19.18 7.17 -3.85
CA VAL A 186 18.16 7.23 -4.90
C VAL A 186 18.78 7.61 -6.24
N LYS A 187 19.59 8.68 -6.29
CA LYS A 187 20.30 9.10 -7.50
C LYS A 187 21.25 8.02 -8.01
N GLU A 188 22.01 7.38 -7.13
CA GLU A 188 22.90 6.29 -7.51
C GLU A 188 22.16 5.17 -8.25
N ILE A 189 21.05 4.68 -7.69
CA ILE A 189 20.26 3.59 -8.29
C ILE A 189 19.70 4.02 -9.65
N VAL A 190 19.11 5.21 -9.72
CA VAL A 190 18.50 5.75 -10.95
C VAL A 190 19.55 5.93 -12.05
N GLU A 191 20.71 6.50 -11.72
CA GLU A 191 21.76 6.84 -12.69
C GLU A 191 22.64 5.66 -13.09
N LYS A 192 22.73 4.60 -12.26
CA LYS A 192 23.58 3.44 -12.53
C LYS A 192 22.79 2.17 -12.79
N ASP A 193 22.05 1.69 -11.80
CA ASP A 193 21.42 0.38 -11.85
C ASP A 193 20.28 0.36 -12.88
N PHE A 194 19.48 1.43 -12.90
CA PHE A 194 18.31 1.58 -13.77
C PHE A 194 18.59 2.20 -15.12
N ALA A 195 19.78 2.77 -15.33
CA ALA A 195 20.13 3.44 -16.58
C ALA A 195 19.84 2.56 -17.82
N GLY A 196 18.90 3.02 -18.65
CA GLY A 196 18.46 2.32 -19.87
C GLY A 196 17.64 1.05 -19.63
N LYS A 197 17.15 0.80 -18.42
CA LYS A 197 16.39 -0.41 -18.04
C LYS A 197 15.04 -0.08 -17.41
N ILE A 198 15.01 0.79 -16.41
CA ILE A 198 13.79 1.26 -15.72
C ILE A 198 13.78 2.78 -15.81
N ASP A 199 12.71 3.37 -16.32
CA ASP A 199 12.55 4.83 -16.27
C ASP A 199 11.99 5.25 -14.91
N PHE A 200 12.74 6.08 -14.18
CA PHE A 200 12.29 6.70 -12.95
C PHE A 200 11.68 8.07 -13.26
N VAL A 201 10.38 8.24 -13.01
CA VAL A 201 9.65 9.47 -13.32
C VAL A 201 9.07 10.12 -12.07
N ALA A 202 9.24 11.44 -11.95
CA ALA A 202 8.64 12.23 -10.88
C ALA A 202 8.56 13.71 -11.28
N GLN A 203 7.36 14.18 -11.63
CA GLN A 203 7.15 15.55 -12.08
C GLN A 203 7.20 16.58 -10.94
N ASN A 204 6.97 16.13 -9.71
CA ASN A 204 6.76 16.96 -8.52
C ASN A 204 7.96 17.04 -7.57
N ILE A 205 9.13 16.50 -7.94
CA ILE A 205 10.35 16.61 -7.14
C ILE A 205 11.23 17.72 -7.71
N PHE A 206 11.40 18.78 -6.94
CA PHE A 206 12.17 19.96 -7.33
C PHE A 206 13.36 20.18 -6.41
N SER A 207 14.47 20.67 -6.95
CA SER A 207 15.58 21.17 -6.14
C SER A 207 15.19 22.48 -5.45
N ASN A 208 15.57 22.63 -4.18
CA ASN A 208 15.25 23.84 -3.40
C ASN A 208 16.04 25.07 -3.88
N ASP A 209 17.22 24.87 -4.47
CA ASP A 209 18.11 25.97 -4.86
C ASP A 209 17.67 26.67 -6.15
N PHE A 210 17.20 25.90 -7.14
CA PHE A 210 16.92 26.39 -8.49
C PHE A 210 15.47 26.20 -8.94
N ASP A 211 14.63 25.53 -8.14
CA ASP A 211 13.27 25.11 -8.51
C ASP A 211 13.24 24.36 -9.84
N GLU A 212 14.28 23.56 -10.08
CA GLU A 212 14.41 22.67 -11.24
C GLU A 212 13.99 21.24 -10.86
N ARG A 213 13.32 20.56 -11.78
CA ARG A 213 12.95 19.14 -11.58
C ARG A 213 14.20 18.29 -11.40
N VAL A 214 14.20 17.46 -10.35
CA VAL A 214 15.31 16.55 -10.05
C VAL A 214 15.32 15.34 -10.97
N PHE A 215 14.13 14.87 -11.34
CA PHE A 215 13.92 13.72 -12.21
C PHE A 215 13.07 14.11 -13.43
N GLU A 216 13.11 13.28 -14.47
CA GLU A 216 12.25 13.48 -15.63
C GLU A 216 10.76 13.41 -15.21
N PRO A 217 9.92 14.34 -15.68
CA PRO A 217 8.51 14.36 -15.30
C PRO A 217 7.71 13.21 -15.90
N PHE A 218 8.11 12.75 -17.09
CA PHE A 218 7.42 11.70 -17.84
C PHE A 218 8.35 11.01 -18.83
N VAL A 219 7.92 9.84 -19.29
CA VAL A 219 8.50 9.12 -20.43
C VAL A 219 7.41 8.81 -21.45
N ILE A 220 7.76 8.75 -22.73
CA ILE A 220 6.86 8.25 -23.79
C ILE A 220 7.35 6.89 -24.24
N LYS A 221 6.49 5.87 -24.11
CA LYS A 221 6.75 4.50 -24.55
C LYS A 221 5.80 4.14 -25.67
N GLU A 222 6.26 3.34 -26.63
CA GLU A 222 5.41 2.85 -27.70
C GLU A 222 4.83 1.47 -27.33
N ILE A 223 3.51 1.34 -27.37
CA ILE A 223 2.82 0.05 -27.22
C ILE A 223 2.02 -0.20 -28.50
N ASN A 224 2.43 -1.18 -29.30
CA ASN A 224 1.79 -1.55 -30.57
C ASN A 224 1.59 -0.36 -31.52
N GLY A 225 2.61 0.51 -31.67
CA GLY A 225 2.54 1.70 -32.52
C GLY A 225 1.82 2.91 -31.90
N ILE A 226 1.32 2.79 -30.66
CA ILE A 226 0.65 3.88 -29.95
C ILE A 226 1.62 4.50 -28.94
N PRO A 227 1.96 5.81 -29.07
CA PRO A 227 2.74 6.53 -28.07
C PRO A 227 1.93 6.74 -26.78
N VAL A 228 2.39 6.19 -25.67
CA VAL A 228 1.81 6.31 -24.34
C VAL A 228 2.74 7.17 -23.48
N GLY A 229 2.26 8.33 -23.03
CA GLY A 229 2.95 9.18 -22.07
C GLY A 229 2.67 8.70 -20.64
N ILE A 230 3.72 8.41 -19.88
CA ILE A 230 3.64 7.97 -18.49
C ILE A 230 4.28 9.06 -17.64
N ILE A 231 3.45 9.79 -16.89
CA ILE A 231 3.84 10.90 -16.02
C ILE A 231 3.99 10.36 -14.60
N GLY A 232 5.11 10.66 -13.96
CA GLY A 232 5.36 10.27 -12.58
C GLY A 232 4.85 11.30 -11.58
N GLN A 233 4.23 10.84 -10.50
CA GLN A 233 3.82 11.67 -9.37
C GLN A 233 4.28 10.95 -8.09
N ALA A 234 5.44 11.37 -7.58
CA ALA A 234 5.97 10.85 -6.32
C ALA A 234 5.12 11.33 -5.13
N PHE A 235 5.24 10.67 -3.97
CA PHE A 235 4.44 11.06 -2.81
C PHE A 235 4.72 12.52 -2.40
N PRO A 236 3.68 13.37 -2.33
CA PRO A 236 3.87 14.82 -2.22
C PRO A 236 4.32 15.31 -0.84
N TYR A 237 4.20 14.50 0.21
CA TYR A 237 4.49 14.92 1.59
C TYR A 237 5.71 14.22 2.20
N THR A 238 6.58 13.62 1.39
CA THR A 238 7.80 12.93 1.84
C THR A 238 8.62 13.71 2.88
N PRO A 239 8.87 15.03 2.74
CA PRO A 239 9.68 15.78 3.71
C PRO A 239 9.05 16.01 5.08
N VAL A 240 7.76 15.70 5.25
CA VAL A 240 7.05 15.79 6.54
C VAL A 240 6.62 14.41 7.07
N ALA A 241 6.39 13.44 6.18
CA ALA A 241 6.07 12.06 6.55
C ALA A 241 7.31 11.21 6.89
N ASN A 242 8.49 11.58 6.35
CA ASN A 242 9.77 10.93 6.60
C ASN A 242 10.80 11.95 7.10
N PRO A 243 11.96 11.51 7.64
CA PRO A 243 12.98 12.42 8.12
C PRO A 243 13.48 13.36 7.00
N ARG A 244 13.18 14.65 7.14
CA ARG A 244 13.49 15.68 6.11
C ARG A 244 14.95 15.68 5.66
N HIS A 245 15.88 15.40 6.57
CA HIS A 245 17.31 15.43 6.31
C HIS A 245 17.76 14.38 5.27
N MET A 246 16.97 13.34 4.99
CA MET A 246 17.26 12.35 3.95
C MET A 246 17.13 12.94 2.53
N VAL A 247 16.33 14.00 2.37
CA VAL A 247 16.07 14.69 1.09
C VAL A 247 16.10 16.21 1.28
N ALA A 248 17.07 16.71 2.07
CA ALA A 248 17.11 18.09 2.56
C ALA A 248 17.01 19.15 1.45
N ASP A 249 17.56 18.85 0.28
CA ASP A 249 17.65 19.78 -0.86
C ASP A 249 16.48 19.63 -1.84
N TRP A 250 15.51 18.76 -1.56
CA TRP A 250 14.37 18.52 -2.45
C TRP A 250 13.06 19.01 -1.82
N SER A 251 12.16 19.47 -2.68
CA SER A 251 10.77 19.76 -2.35
C SER A 251 9.83 18.85 -3.14
N PHE A 252 8.67 18.60 -2.55
CA PHE A 252 7.63 17.72 -3.04
C PHE A 252 6.29 18.45 -2.93
N GLY A 253 5.29 18.05 -3.69
CA GLY A 253 3.95 18.58 -3.51
C GLY A 253 2.94 18.18 -4.56
N ILE A 254 1.69 18.58 -4.32
CA ILE A 254 0.59 18.50 -5.28
C ILE A 254 0.49 19.86 -5.95
N ARG A 255 0.77 19.90 -7.25
CA ARG A 255 0.77 21.12 -8.05
C ARG A 255 -0.05 20.87 -9.32
N ASP A 256 -1.36 21.10 -9.25
CA ASP A 256 -2.32 20.81 -10.35
C ASP A 256 -1.87 21.46 -11.67
N ALA A 257 -1.30 22.69 -11.61
CA ALA A 257 -0.79 23.40 -12.77
C ALA A 257 0.43 22.71 -13.42
N ASP A 258 1.38 22.25 -12.61
CA ASP A 258 2.58 21.55 -13.12
C ASP A 258 2.22 20.18 -13.69
N MET A 259 1.25 19.49 -13.07
CA MET A 259 0.68 18.26 -13.60
C MET A 259 -0.01 18.51 -14.94
N GLN A 260 -0.85 19.55 -15.06
CA GLN A 260 -1.48 19.91 -16.33
C GLN A 260 -0.42 20.23 -17.40
N GLN A 261 0.63 20.96 -17.05
CA GLN A 261 1.73 21.23 -17.97
C GLN A 261 2.44 19.95 -18.43
N ALA A 262 2.68 18.99 -17.52
CA ALA A 262 3.28 17.70 -17.88
C ALA A 262 2.39 16.89 -18.83
N VAL A 263 1.06 16.93 -18.64
CA VAL A 263 0.08 16.33 -19.55
C VAL A 263 0.17 16.98 -20.93
N ASP A 264 0.13 18.31 -20.99
CA ASP A 264 0.15 19.07 -22.23
C ASP A 264 1.47 18.88 -22.99
N ASP A 265 2.61 18.84 -22.28
CA ASP A 265 3.93 18.57 -22.84
C ASP A 265 4.02 17.16 -23.44
N ALA A 266 3.53 16.14 -22.73
CA ALA A 266 3.53 14.77 -23.22
C ALA A 266 2.63 14.63 -24.47
N ARG A 267 1.45 15.27 -24.47
CA ARG A 267 0.56 15.33 -25.65
C ARG A 267 1.22 16.07 -26.80
N GLY A 268 1.88 17.21 -26.54
CA GLY A 268 2.62 17.99 -27.53
C GLY A 268 3.78 17.22 -28.17
N LYS A 269 4.40 16.31 -27.42
CA LYS A 269 5.40 15.35 -27.93
C LYS A 269 4.81 14.12 -28.61
N GLY A 270 3.48 14.04 -28.75
CA GLY A 270 2.79 13.04 -29.58
C GLY A 270 2.06 11.93 -28.83
N ALA A 271 2.04 11.95 -27.49
CA ALA A 271 1.32 10.95 -26.69
C ALA A 271 -0.17 10.88 -27.06
N LYS A 272 -0.66 9.66 -27.31
CA LYS A 272 -2.07 9.34 -27.62
C LYS A 272 -2.82 8.76 -26.42
N VAL A 273 -2.09 8.25 -25.45
CA VAL A 273 -2.61 7.90 -24.12
C VAL A 273 -1.75 8.60 -23.07
N ILE A 274 -2.37 9.11 -22.01
CA ILE A 274 -1.70 9.69 -20.85
C ILE A 274 -2.05 8.88 -19.61
N ILE A 275 -1.03 8.31 -19.00
CA ILE A 275 -1.09 7.58 -17.73
C ILE A 275 -0.35 8.41 -16.69
N VAL A 276 -0.96 8.65 -15.55
CA VAL A 276 -0.23 9.13 -14.36
C VAL A 276 0.06 7.93 -13.48
N LEU A 277 1.34 7.66 -13.24
CA LEU A 277 1.83 6.72 -12.26
C LEU A 277 2.01 7.48 -10.94
N SER A 278 1.07 7.30 -10.02
CA SER A 278 0.91 8.16 -8.85
C SER A 278 1.24 7.46 -7.55
N HIS A 279 1.76 8.23 -6.60
CA HIS A 279 1.90 7.83 -5.21
C HIS A 279 1.23 8.84 -4.27
N ASN A 280 0.20 9.56 -4.72
CA ASN A 280 -0.53 10.50 -3.86
C ASN A 280 -1.43 9.81 -2.82
N GLY A 281 -2.02 8.67 -3.19
CA GLY A 281 -3.12 8.04 -2.45
C GLY A 281 -4.48 8.22 -3.16
N MET A 282 -5.38 7.26 -2.98
CA MET A 282 -6.59 7.12 -3.79
C MET A 282 -7.49 8.35 -3.78
N ASP A 283 -7.85 8.90 -2.61
CA ASP A 283 -8.74 10.07 -2.53
C ASP A 283 -8.11 11.33 -3.12
N VAL A 284 -6.79 11.48 -2.98
CA VAL A 284 -6.03 12.57 -3.56
C VAL A 284 -6.02 12.46 -5.08
N ASP A 285 -5.81 11.26 -5.61
CA ASP A 285 -5.84 10.99 -7.04
C ASP A 285 -7.24 11.18 -7.65
N LEU A 286 -8.30 10.78 -6.94
CA LEU A 286 -9.69 11.07 -7.33
C LEU A 286 -9.93 12.58 -7.43
N LYS A 287 -9.44 13.35 -6.45
CA LYS A 287 -9.55 14.81 -6.49
C LYS A 287 -8.71 15.42 -7.60
N MET A 288 -7.49 14.94 -7.85
CA MET A 288 -6.66 15.39 -8.97
C MET A 288 -7.30 15.09 -10.32
N ALA A 289 -7.86 13.90 -10.50
CA ALA A 289 -8.61 13.52 -11.69
C ALA A 289 -9.84 14.42 -11.93
N SER A 290 -10.44 15.01 -10.90
CA SER A 290 -11.56 15.95 -11.09
C SER A 290 -11.13 17.31 -11.63
N LYS A 291 -9.83 17.63 -11.58
CA LYS A 291 -9.28 18.95 -11.90
C LYS A 291 -8.38 18.95 -13.13
N VAL A 292 -7.46 18.00 -13.23
CA VAL A 292 -6.49 17.93 -14.33
C VAL A 292 -7.13 17.23 -15.51
N THR A 293 -7.08 17.88 -16.68
CA THR A 293 -7.71 17.40 -17.90
C THR A 293 -6.72 16.65 -18.79
N GLY A 294 -7.21 15.72 -19.63
CA GLY A 294 -6.41 15.01 -20.62
C GLY A 294 -5.68 13.75 -20.13
N ILE A 295 -5.80 13.42 -18.84
CA ILE A 295 -5.36 12.15 -18.25
C ILE A 295 -6.38 11.06 -18.59
N ASP A 296 -5.93 9.96 -19.19
CA ASP A 296 -6.79 8.81 -19.50
C ASP A 296 -6.91 7.86 -18.29
N ALA A 297 -5.82 7.61 -17.57
CA ALA A 297 -5.83 6.83 -16.35
C ALA A 297 -4.78 7.28 -15.32
N ILE A 298 -5.10 7.12 -14.04
CA ILE A 298 -4.21 7.22 -12.90
C ILE A 298 -4.06 5.83 -12.30
N MET A 299 -2.83 5.35 -12.20
CA MET A 299 -2.46 4.09 -11.55
C MET A 299 -1.67 4.46 -10.29
N GLY A 300 -2.33 4.39 -9.12
CA GLY A 300 -1.88 4.95 -7.85
C GLY A 300 -1.42 3.92 -6.80
N GLY A 301 -0.73 4.40 -5.77
CA GLY A 301 -0.29 3.64 -4.59
C GLY A 301 -0.60 4.32 -3.24
N HIS A 302 0.29 4.20 -2.25
CA HIS A 302 0.33 4.84 -0.91
C HIS A 302 -0.75 4.40 0.10
N THR A 303 -1.96 4.19 -0.40
CA THR A 303 -3.15 3.90 0.41
C THR A 303 -3.42 2.40 0.52
N HIS A 304 -2.70 1.60 -0.28
CA HIS A 304 -2.73 0.13 -0.29
C HIS A 304 -4.09 -0.44 -0.67
N ASP A 305 -4.95 0.34 -1.31
CA ASP A 305 -6.30 -0.08 -1.67
C ASP A 305 -6.30 -1.06 -2.84
N GLY A 306 -6.89 -2.24 -2.63
CA GLY A 306 -7.19 -3.18 -3.68
C GLY A 306 -8.43 -2.73 -4.44
N VAL A 307 -8.27 -1.80 -5.38
CA VAL A 307 -9.39 -1.22 -6.14
C VAL A 307 -9.86 -2.22 -7.20
N PHE A 308 -10.85 -3.04 -6.84
CA PHE A 308 -11.37 -4.14 -7.68
C PHE A 308 -11.77 -3.71 -9.10
N GLN A 309 -12.35 -2.51 -9.22
CA GLN A 309 -12.65 -1.86 -10.49
C GLN A 309 -12.27 -0.37 -10.39
N PRO A 310 -11.71 0.23 -11.45
CA PRO A 310 -11.32 1.63 -11.44
C PRO A 310 -12.53 2.53 -11.23
N VAL A 311 -12.33 3.61 -10.48
CA VAL A 311 -13.32 4.67 -10.36
C VAL A 311 -13.21 5.56 -11.59
N VAL A 312 -14.34 5.82 -12.26
CA VAL A 312 -14.41 6.73 -13.40
C VAL A 312 -14.72 8.13 -12.88
N VAL A 313 -13.79 9.06 -13.07
CA VAL A 313 -13.96 10.48 -12.70
C VAL A 313 -14.24 11.29 -13.97
N GLU A 314 -15.32 12.06 -13.96
CA GLU A 314 -15.66 12.99 -15.04
C GLU A 314 -15.15 14.40 -14.70
N ASN A 315 -14.50 15.05 -15.66
CA ASN A 315 -14.02 16.43 -15.54
C ASN A 315 -14.27 17.21 -16.85
N ALA A 316 -13.86 18.47 -16.91
CA ALA A 316 -14.09 19.34 -18.06
C ALA A 316 -13.46 18.85 -19.38
N GLY A 317 -12.45 17.98 -19.31
CA GLY A 317 -11.73 17.41 -20.46
C GLY A 317 -12.11 15.98 -20.82
N GLY A 318 -13.01 15.33 -20.06
CA GLY A 318 -13.47 13.97 -20.35
C GLY A 318 -13.52 13.07 -19.11
N LYS A 319 -13.10 11.81 -19.30
CA LYS A 319 -13.11 10.76 -18.29
C LYS A 319 -11.69 10.34 -17.93
N THR A 320 -11.42 10.17 -16.65
CA THR A 320 -10.18 9.62 -16.14
C THR A 320 -10.50 8.39 -15.29
N LEU A 321 -9.80 7.27 -15.55
CA LEU A 321 -9.86 6.08 -14.71
C LEU A 321 -8.91 6.23 -13.54
N VAL A 322 -9.31 5.91 -12.32
CA VAL A 322 -8.44 5.98 -11.12
C VAL A 322 -8.46 4.63 -10.41
N THR A 323 -7.29 4.07 -10.14
CA THR A 323 -7.16 2.74 -9.51
C THR A 323 -5.86 2.59 -8.73
N ASN A 324 -5.90 1.77 -7.68
CA ASN A 324 -4.73 1.30 -6.94
C ASN A 324 -4.63 -0.23 -6.98
N ALA A 325 -3.42 -0.78 -6.88
CA ALA A 325 -3.15 -2.23 -7.01
C ALA A 325 -2.88 -2.92 -5.65
N GLY A 326 -3.41 -2.40 -4.55
CA GLY A 326 -3.19 -2.95 -3.22
C GLY A 326 -1.74 -2.81 -2.76
N SER A 327 -1.22 -3.81 -2.03
CA SER A 327 0.14 -3.79 -1.47
C SER A 327 0.77 -5.20 -1.43
N ASN A 328 2.02 -5.27 -0.97
CA ASN A 328 2.81 -6.50 -0.72
C ASN A 328 2.95 -7.43 -1.94
N GLY A 329 2.80 -6.89 -3.16
CA GLY A 329 2.74 -7.69 -4.39
C GLY A 329 1.53 -8.62 -4.46
N LYS A 330 0.51 -8.40 -3.61
CA LYS A 330 -0.72 -9.20 -3.52
C LYS A 330 -1.55 -9.14 -4.77
N PHE A 331 -1.49 -8.05 -5.54
CA PHE A 331 -2.23 -7.92 -6.78
C PHE A 331 -1.37 -7.41 -7.94
N LEU A 332 -1.79 -7.76 -9.15
CA LEU A 332 -1.34 -7.18 -10.40
C LEU A 332 -2.55 -6.58 -11.12
N GLY A 333 -2.60 -5.25 -11.23
CA GLY A 333 -3.60 -4.58 -12.05
C GLY A 333 -3.27 -4.73 -13.53
N VAL A 334 -4.24 -5.08 -14.36
CA VAL A 334 -4.10 -5.11 -15.83
C VAL A 334 -5.15 -4.20 -16.44
N LEU A 335 -4.69 -3.16 -17.13
CA LEU A 335 -5.50 -2.19 -17.84
C LEU A 335 -5.26 -2.34 -19.35
N ASP A 336 -6.27 -2.82 -20.05
CA ASP A 336 -6.29 -2.88 -21.51
C ASP A 336 -7.13 -1.70 -22.04
N LEU A 337 -6.59 -0.95 -22.99
CA LEU A 337 -7.25 0.18 -23.63
C LEU A 337 -7.40 -0.10 -25.13
N ASP A 338 -8.58 0.21 -25.67
CA ASP A 338 -8.84 0.25 -27.10
C ASP A 338 -8.66 1.69 -27.60
N VAL A 339 -7.53 1.96 -28.25
CA VAL A 339 -7.17 3.28 -28.76
C VAL A 339 -7.51 3.37 -30.24
N LYS A 340 -8.40 4.29 -30.59
CA LYS A 340 -8.86 4.56 -31.96
C LYS A 340 -8.73 6.04 -32.27
N ASP A 341 -8.27 6.37 -33.47
CA ASP A 341 -8.08 7.75 -33.93
C ASP A 341 -7.28 8.63 -32.94
N GLY A 342 -6.32 8.01 -32.25
CA GLY A 342 -5.47 8.67 -31.26
C GLY A 342 -6.13 9.00 -29.92
N LYS A 343 -7.26 8.35 -29.58
CA LYS A 343 -7.99 8.52 -28.32
C LYS A 343 -8.40 7.17 -27.73
N VAL A 344 -8.53 7.09 -26.40
CA VAL A 344 -9.11 5.92 -25.73
C VAL A 344 -10.62 5.85 -26.02
N ALA A 345 -11.05 4.76 -26.63
CA ALA A 345 -12.45 4.53 -27.00
C ALA A 345 -13.19 3.63 -25.99
N ASP A 346 -12.50 2.63 -25.43
CA ASP A 346 -13.04 1.70 -24.43
C ASP A 346 -11.88 1.09 -23.62
N PHE A 347 -12.19 0.47 -22.47
CA PHE A 347 -11.20 -0.17 -21.61
C PHE A 347 -11.67 -1.51 -21.06
N ARG A 348 -10.74 -2.35 -20.62
CA ARG A 348 -10.98 -3.50 -19.74
C ARG A 348 -9.98 -3.44 -18.60
N TYR A 349 -10.45 -3.71 -17.39
CA TYR A 349 -9.61 -3.76 -16.20
C TYR A 349 -9.87 -5.02 -15.41
N LYS A 350 -8.79 -5.63 -14.90
CA LYS A 350 -8.85 -6.69 -13.89
C LYS A 350 -7.73 -6.47 -12.90
N LEU A 351 -8.07 -6.49 -11.62
CA LEU A 351 -7.09 -6.60 -10.53
C LEU A 351 -6.93 -8.09 -10.20
N LEU A 352 -5.77 -8.65 -10.53
CA LEU A 352 -5.48 -10.09 -10.39
C LEU A 352 -4.78 -10.36 -9.05
N PRO A 353 -5.41 -11.07 -8.10
CA PRO A 353 -4.72 -11.46 -6.88
C PRO A 353 -3.66 -12.52 -7.19
N VAL A 354 -2.44 -12.32 -6.69
CA VAL A 354 -1.30 -13.22 -6.86
C VAL A 354 -1.37 -14.33 -5.81
N PHE A 355 -2.14 -15.39 -6.07
CA PHE A 355 -2.20 -16.55 -5.18
C PHE A 355 -1.04 -17.51 -5.46
N SER A 356 -0.13 -17.65 -4.50
CA SER A 356 1.13 -18.39 -4.69
C SER A 356 0.94 -19.90 -4.81
N ASN A 357 -0.21 -20.44 -4.40
CA ASN A 357 -0.59 -21.84 -4.62
C ASN A 357 -1.20 -22.10 -6.01
N LEU A 358 -1.60 -21.05 -6.74
CA LEU A 358 -2.19 -21.16 -8.09
C LEU A 358 -1.20 -20.78 -9.20
N LEU A 359 -0.07 -20.16 -8.84
CA LEU A 359 1.01 -19.80 -9.73
C LEU A 359 2.24 -20.64 -9.41
N GLU A 360 2.98 -21.09 -10.42
CA GLU A 360 4.29 -21.69 -10.17
C GLU A 360 5.31 -20.59 -9.90
N ALA A 361 6.23 -20.80 -8.96
CA ALA A 361 7.34 -19.88 -8.74
C ALA A 361 8.28 -19.83 -9.97
N ASN A 362 8.58 -18.64 -10.47
CA ASN A 362 9.59 -18.45 -11.50
C ASN A 362 10.97 -18.83 -10.95
N LYS A 363 11.67 -19.76 -11.64
CA LYS A 363 12.92 -20.36 -11.14
C LYS A 363 14.08 -19.38 -11.04
N ASP A 364 14.19 -18.46 -12.00
CA ASP A 364 15.29 -17.49 -12.05
C ASP A 364 15.12 -16.44 -10.95
N MET A 365 13.88 -15.95 -10.79
CA MET A 365 13.52 -15.06 -9.69
C MET A 365 13.70 -15.74 -8.33
N GLN A 366 13.28 -17.00 -8.18
CA GLN A 366 13.48 -17.74 -6.94
C GLN A 366 14.98 -17.90 -6.62
N THR A 367 15.81 -18.18 -7.63
CA THR A 367 17.28 -18.28 -7.45
C THR A 367 17.88 -16.95 -6.99
N LEU A 368 17.42 -15.83 -7.55
CA LEU A 368 17.82 -14.50 -7.11
C LEU A 368 17.42 -14.25 -5.64
N ILE A 369 16.17 -14.54 -5.29
CA ILE A 369 15.65 -14.38 -3.92
C ILE A 369 16.44 -15.25 -2.93
N ASP A 370 16.69 -16.50 -3.26
CA ASP A 370 17.46 -17.42 -2.40
C ASP A 370 18.87 -16.87 -2.13
N LYS A 371 19.54 -16.34 -3.16
CA LYS A 371 20.86 -15.71 -3.03
C LYS A 371 20.82 -14.46 -2.17
N ILE A 372 19.84 -13.59 -2.36
CA ILE A 372 19.65 -12.36 -1.56
C ILE A 372 19.49 -12.72 -0.07
N ARG A 373 18.71 -13.76 0.21
CA ARG A 373 18.30 -14.13 1.57
C ARG A 373 19.30 -15.02 2.30
N GLU A 374 20.14 -15.77 1.58
CA GLU A 374 21.11 -16.72 2.15
C GLU A 374 21.89 -16.16 3.35
N PRO A 375 22.43 -14.91 3.33
CA PRO A 375 23.20 -14.37 4.46
C PRO A 375 22.37 -14.12 5.72
N TYR A 376 21.05 -13.97 5.59
CA TYR A 376 20.15 -13.53 6.66
C TYR A 376 19.16 -14.62 7.09
N GLN A 377 19.11 -15.75 6.38
CA GLN A 377 18.10 -16.80 6.55
C GLN A 377 17.99 -17.32 8.00
N LYS A 378 19.12 -17.46 8.70
CA LYS A 378 19.14 -17.91 10.10
C LYS A 378 18.47 -16.91 11.04
N GLU A 379 18.74 -15.62 10.85
CA GLU A 379 18.17 -14.54 11.66
C GLU A 379 16.67 -14.41 11.37
N LEU A 380 16.29 -14.36 10.09
CA LEU A 380 14.89 -14.28 9.65
C LEU A 380 14.03 -15.43 10.19
N ALA A 381 14.57 -16.63 10.25
CA ALA A 381 13.88 -17.84 10.71
C ALA A 381 13.87 -18.03 12.23
N GLU A 382 14.43 -17.11 13.04
CA GLU A 382 14.37 -17.20 14.49
C GLU A 382 12.91 -17.14 14.96
N GLU A 383 12.40 -18.23 15.54
CA GLU A 383 11.08 -18.29 16.16
C GLU A 383 11.14 -17.59 17.54
N LEU A 384 10.33 -16.55 17.72
CA LEU A 384 10.34 -15.71 18.91
C LEU A 384 9.21 -16.09 19.88
N ALA A 385 7.99 -16.29 19.34
CA ALA A 385 6.79 -16.62 20.11
C ALA A 385 5.72 -17.28 19.24
N VAL A 386 4.59 -17.67 19.85
CA VAL A 386 3.34 -18.06 19.16
C VAL A 386 2.19 -17.22 19.71
N CYS A 387 1.18 -16.90 18.89
CA CYS A 387 -0.03 -16.19 19.33
C CYS A 387 -1.31 -16.99 19.03
N ASP A 388 -2.28 -16.94 19.95
CA ASP A 388 -3.61 -17.56 19.79
C ASP A 388 -4.56 -16.75 18.89
N ASP A 389 -4.19 -15.51 18.53
CA ASP A 389 -4.97 -14.62 17.68
C ASP A 389 -4.28 -14.38 16.32
N VAL A 390 -5.05 -13.88 15.35
CA VAL A 390 -4.48 -13.42 14.09
C VAL A 390 -3.74 -12.11 14.36
N LEU A 391 -2.49 -12.00 13.92
CA LEU A 391 -1.73 -10.74 13.96
C LEU A 391 -1.88 -10.01 12.63
N TYR A 392 -2.31 -8.75 12.66
CA TYR A 392 -2.39 -7.88 11.49
C TYR A 392 -2.21 -6.41 11.89
N ARG A 393 -1.99 -5.53 10.90
CA ARG A 393 -1.84 -4.07 11.08
C ARG A 393 -2.88 -3.21 10.40
N ARG A 394 -3.27 -3.58 9.17
CA ARG A 394 -4.05 -2.70 8.29
C ARG A 394 -5.40 -2.32 8.90
N GLY A 395 -5.70 -1.01 8.85
CA GLY A 395 -6.95 -0.40 9.31
C GLY A 395 -6.70 0.96 9.98
N ASN A 396 -7.71 1.82 10.06
CA ASN A 396 -7.48 3.20 10.52
C ASN A 396 -6.99 3.33 11.97
N PHE A 397 -7.12 2.29 12.80
CA PHE A 397 -6.67 2.25 14.20
C PHE A 397 -5.87 0.97 14.47
N ASN A 398 -5.59 0.65 15.74
CA ASN A 398 -4.79 -0.52 16.12
C ASN A 398 -5.25 -1.84 15.47
N GLY A 399 -4.32 -2.51 14.78
CA GLY A 399 -4.36 -3.95 14.55
C GLY A 399 -3.75 -4.74 15.72
N THR A 400 -3.89 -6.06 15.70
CA THR A 400 -3.39 -6.94 16.77
C THR A 400 -1.86 -6.99 16.81
N PHE A 401 -1.18 -6.87 15.68
CA PHE A 401 0.29 -6.75 15.67
C PHE A 401 0.70 -5.36 16.20
N ASP A 402 -0.01 -4.29 15.82
CA ASP A 402 0.25 -2.95 16.36
C ASP A 402 0.09 -2.91 17.88
N GLN A 403 -0.90 -3.62 18.43
CA GLN A 403 -1.07 -3.73 19.87
C GLN A 403 0.15 -4.38 20.54
N LEU A 404 0.71 -5.46 19.97
CA LEU A 404 1.93 -6.06 20.48
C LEU A 404 3.14 -5.13 20.41
N ILE A 405 3.25 -4.32 19.35
CA ILE A 405 4.31 -3.31 19.23
C ILE A 405 4.17 -2.27 20.35
N CYS A 406 2.96 -1.77 20.58
CA CYS A 406 2.68 -0.83 21.67
C CYS A 406 2.99 -1.46 23.05
N ASP A 407 2.60 -2.71 23.29
CA ASP A 407 2.86 -3.40 24.55
C ASP A 407 4.36 -3.62 24.78
N ALA A 408 5.09 -4.03 23.74
CA ALA A 408 6.54 -4.18 23.78
C ALA A 408 7.26 -2.84 24.05
N LEU A 409 6.78 -1.74 23.45
CA LEU A 409 7.28 -0.39 23.72
C LEU A 409 7.04 0.05 25.17
N MET A 410 5.83 -0.15 25.69
CA MET A 410 5.49 0.22 27.07
C MET A 410 6.31 -0.57 28.09
N GLU A 411 6.42 -1.89 27.92
CA GLU A 411 7.19 -2.77 28.82
C GLU A 411 8.70 -2.53 28.67
N GLY A 412 9.20 -2.49 27.44
CA GLY A 412 10.63 -2.38 27.15
C GLY A 412 11.24 -1.02 27.48
N LEU A 413 10.42 0.04 27.56
CA LEU A 413 10.87 1.40 27.87
C LEU A 413 10.30 1.96 29.18
N ASP A 414 9.57 1.17 29.96
CA ASP A 414 8.93 1.60 31.20
C ASP A 414 8.12 2.90 31.01
N ALA A 415 7.07 2.81 30.20
CA ALA A 415 6.17 3.92 29.89
C ALA A 415 4.71 3.46 29.96
N PRO A 416 3.80 4.23 30.58
CA PRO A 416 2.37 3.92 30.65
C PRO A 416 1.62 4.16 29.33
N LEU A 417 2.26 4.82 28.37
CA LEU A 417 1.70 5.17 27.08
C LEU A 417 2.70 4.80 25.99
N ALA A 418 2.18 4.37 24.83
CA ALA A 418 2.98 4.19 23.63
C ALA A 418 2.30 4.75 22.39
N PHE A 419 3.11 5.30 21.49
CA PHE A 419 2.75 5.68 20.14
C PHE A 419 3.60 4.91 19.14
N SER A 420 2.94 4.14 18.27
CA SER A 420 3.57 3.51 17.11
C SER A 420 2.98 4.12 15.84
N PRO A 421 3.77 4.41 14.79
CA PRO A 421 3.23 4.95 13.54
C PRO A 421 2.14 4.04 12.95
N GLY A 422 1.09 4.66 12.41
CA GLY A 422 0.01 3.99 11.70
C GLY A 422 0.41 3.57 10.28
N PHE A 423 1.54 2.88 10.13
CA PHE A 423 1.98 2.37 8.83
C PHE A 423 1.00 1.31 8.31
N ARG A 424 0.70 1.38 7.01
CA ARG A 424 -0.24 0.46 6.34
C ARG A 424 0.41 -0.86 5.91
N TRP A 425 1.73 -0.85 5.72
CA TRP A 425 2.50 -2.04 5.37
C TRP A 425 2.75 -2.94 6.57
N GLY A 426 3.07 -4.18 6.24
CA GLY A 426 3.19 -5.26 7.20
C GLY A 426 2.74 -6.58 6.61
N THR A 427 2.98 -7.65 7.35
CA THR A 427 2.43 -8.99 7.08
C THR A 427 1.47 -9.43 8.18
N SER A 428 0.65 -10.44 7.90
CA SER A 428 -0.23 -11.07 8.87
C SER A 428 0.35 -12.41 9.34
N VAL A 429 0.11 -12.77 10.60
CA VAL A 429 0.48 -14.07 11.17
C VAL A 429 -0.78 -14.80 11.62
N LEU A 430 -0.92 -16.07 11.24
CA LEU A 430 -2.10 -16.85 11.60
C LEU A 430 -2.03 -17.35 13.06
N PRO A 431 -3.19 -17.58 13.71
CA PRO A 431 -3.22 -18.20 15.03
C PRO A 431 -2.43 -19.51 15.07
N GLY A 432 -1.59 -19.68 16.09
CA GLY A 432 -0.76 -20.86 16.31
C GLY A 432 0.49 -20.95 15.41
N GLN A 433 0.66 -20.06 14.43
CA GLN A 433 1.88 -19.99 13.64
C GLN A 433 3.01 -19.36 14.47
N PRO A 434 4.25 -19.88 14.39
CA PRO A 434 5.40 -19.21 14.97
C PRO A 434 5.56 -17.78 14.42
N ILE A 435 5.69 -16.82 15.34
CA ILE A 435 6.09 -15.46 15.06
C ILE A 435 7.62 -15.48 14.95
N THR A 436 8.15 -15.28 13.75
CA THR A 436 9.58 -15.23 13.51
C THR A 436 10.10 -13.80 13.58
N PHE A 437 11.42 -13.64 13.63
CA PHE A 437 12.04 -12.33 13.46
C PHE A 437 11.69 -11.68 12.12
N GLU A 438 11.54 -12.45 11.03
CA GLU A 438 11.04 -11.92 9.76
C GLU A 438 9.69 -11.23 9.91
N HIS A 439 8.72 -11.86 10.61
CA HIS A 439 7.43 -11.22 10.85
C HIS A 439 7.54 -9.93 11.66
N VAL A 440 8.52 -9.80 12.56
CA VAL A 440 8.78 -8.54 13.30
C VAL A 440 9.40 -7.50 12.38
N ALA A 441 10.41 -7.89 11.59
CA ALA A 441 11.08 -7.02 10.64
C ALA A 441 10.11 -6.49 9.57
N ASP A 442 9.18 -7.32 9.10
CA ASP A 442 8.11 -6.93 8.17
C ASP A 442 7.21 -5.81 8.71
N GLN A 443 7.21 -5.54 10.02
CA GLN A 443 6.45 -4.43 10.60
C GLN A 443 7.33 -3.23 10.98
N THR A 444 8.64 -3.44 11.14
CA THR A 444 9.49 -2.53 11.92
C THR A 444 10.82 -2.16 11.27
N ALA A 445 11.28 -2.90 10.26
CA ALA A 445 12.56 -2.66 9.61
C ALA A 445 12.49 -1.43 8.69
N ILE A 446 12.97 -0.30 9.22
CA ILE A 446 13.09 0.99 8.52
C ILE A 446 14.45 1.63 8.81
N THR A 447 14.84 2.62 8.00
CA THR A 447 16.12 3.33 8.11
C THR A 447 16.21 4.27 9.32
N TYR A 448 15.11 4.53 10.02
CA TYR A 448 15.02 5.42 11.18
C TYR A 448 14.24 4.78 12.37
N GLY A 449 14.44 3.48 12.60
CA GLY A 449 13.67 2.67 13.55
C GLY A 449 13.99 2.84 15.05
N THR A 450 14.77 3.85 15.42
CA THR A 450 15.20 4.05 16.82
C THR A 450 14.01 4.33 17.74
N VAL A 451 13.98 3.65 18.89
CA VAL A 451 12.94 3.88 19.90
C VAL A 451 13.24 5.10 20.78
N THR A 452 12.19 5.77 21.22
CA THR A 452 12.24 6.99 22.03
C THR A 452 11.33 6.85 23.26
N ARG A 453 11.69 7.54 24.34
CA ARG A 453 10.88 7.67 25.53
C ARG A 453 10.80 9.15 25.87
N ASN A 454 9.69 9.78 25.52
CA ASN A 454 9.52 11.23 25.57
C ASN A 454 8.60 11.61 26.72
N GLU A 455 8.90 12.73 27.38
CA GLU A 455 8.03 13.29 28.41
C GLU A 455 7.03 14.25 27.75
N MET A 456 5.74 13.92 27.77
CA MET A 456 4.67 14.68 27.12
C MET A 456 3.59 15.09 28.11
N THR A 457 3.09 16.32 28.03
CA THR A 457 1.90 16.69 28.81
C THR A 457 0.65 15.99 28.25
N GLY A 458 -0.40 15.84 29.07
CA GLY A 458 -1.68 15.32 28.58
C GLY A 458 -2.27 16.15 27.43
N GLU A 459 -2.01 17.46 27.42
CA GLU A 459 -2.34 18.35 26.30
C GLU A 459 -1.54 18.01 25.04
N THR A 460 -0.23 17.79 25.14
CA THR A 460 0.59 17.36 24.00
C THR A 460 0.12 16.02 23.43
N VAL A 461 -0.23 15.07 24.30
CA VAL A 461 -0.84 13.79 23.89
C VAL A 461 -2.10 14.01 23.07
N LYS A 462 -3.04 14.85 23.53
CA LYS A 462 -4.24 15.20 22.76
C LYS A 462 -3.90 15.82 21.41
N ASN A 463 -3.00 16.80 21.42
CA ASN A 463 -2.66 17.56 20.21
C ASN A 463 -2.06 16.67 19.13
N ILE A 464 -1.20 15.71 19.49
CA ILE A 464 -0.67 14.72 18.54
C ILE A 464 -1.80 13.87 17.94
N LEU A 465 -2.74 13.39 18.76
CA LEU A 465 -3.87 12.60 18.26
C LEU A 465 -4.78 13.41 17.33
N GLU A 466 -5.04 14.68 17.65
CA GLU A 466 -5.84 15.59 16.82
C GLU A 466 -5.16 15.93 15.49
N ASP A 467 -3.83 16.14 15.51
CA ASP A 467 -3.05 16.47 14.31
C ASP A 467 -3.03 15.29 13.32
N VAL A 468 -2.76 14.08 13.82
CA VAL A 468 -2.83 12.86 13.00
C VAL A 468 -4.26 12.60 12.50
N ALA A 469 -5.27 12.89 13.33
CA ALA A 469 -6.66 12.76 12.93
C ALA A 469 -7.07 13.74 11.83
N ASP A 470 -6.57 14.98 11.85
CA ASP A 470 -6.87 15.94 10.80
C ASP A 470 -6.19 15.59 9.48
N ASN A 471 -5.00 14.99 9.54
CA ASN A 471 -4.34 14.44 8.36
C ASN A 471 -5.18 13.33 7.72
N LEU A 472 -5.59 12.31 8.47
CA LEU A 472 -6.33 11.17 7.89
C LEU A 472 -7.78 11.52 7.53
N PHE A 473 -8.47 12.24 8.40
CA PHE A 473 -9.90 12.53 8.26
C PHE A 473 -10.14 13.97 7.82
N ASN A 474 -9.26 14.55 7.00
CA ASN A 474 -9.60 15.83 6.38
C ASN A 474 -10.74 15.62 5.36
N ALA A 475 -11.74 16.51 5.37
CA ALA A 475 -12.84 16.42 4.41
C ALA A 475 -12.39 16.78 2.99
N ASP A 476 -11.28 17.51 2.86
CA ASP A 476 -10.62 17.75 1.60
C ASP A 476 -9.43 16.78 1.43
N PRO A 477 -9.47 15.87 0.44
CA PRO A 477 -8.38 14.93 0.16
C PRO A 477 -6.99 15.55 -0.04
N TYR A 478 -6.88 16.79 -0.53
CA TYR A 478 -5.55 17.42 -0.73
C TYR A 478 -4.86 17.83 0.59
N TYR A 479 -5.52 17.69 1.73
CA TYR A 479 -4.88 17.81 3.04
C TYR A 479 -4.62 16.45 3.68
N GLN A 480 -5.04 15.37 3.03
CA GLN A 480 -4.70 14.02 3.45
C GLN A 480 -3.31 13.68 2.96
N GLN A 481 -2.42 13.42 3.90
CA GLN A 481 -1.04 13.02 3.63
C GLN A 481 -0.90 11.50 3.77
N GLY A 482 -1.95 10.80 4.19
CA GLY A 482 -1.98 9.35 4.36
C GLY A 482 -1.25 8.85 5.60
N GLY A 483 -1.06 7.53 5.68
CA GLY A 483 -0.96 6.81 6.96
C GLY A 483 -2.32 6.61 7.63
N ASP A 484 -2.42 5.63 8.52
CA ASP A 484 -3.57 5.49 9.42
C ASP A 484 -3.35 6.28 10.72
N MET A 485 -4.31 6.28 11.66
CA MET A 485 -4.07 6.88 12.97
C MET A 485 -2.85 6.25 13.64
N VAL A 486 -2.09 7.08 14.35
CA VAL A 486 -1.06 6.61 15.27
C VAL A 486 -1.66 5.54 16.17
N ARG A 487 -0.92 4.44 16.32
CA ARG A 487 -1.31 3.29 17.14
C ARG A 487 -1.04 3.64 18.58
N VAL A 488 -2.05 3.45 19.43
CA VAL A 488 -2.02 3.95 20.81
C VAL A 488 -2.02 2.79 21.79
N GLY A 489 -1.04 2.77 22.69
CA GLY A 489 -0.98 1.90 23.87
C GLY A 489 -1.35 2.65 25.15
N GLY A 490 -2.02 1.98 26.09
CA GLY A 490 -2.32 2.49 27.43
C GLY A 490 -3.45 3.53 27.54
N LEU A 491 -3.70 4.31 26.49
CA LEU A 491 -4.74 5.35 26.48
C LEU A 491 -6.08 4.84 25.90
N LYS A 492 -7.17 5.02 26.64
CA LYS A 492 -8.54 4.91 26.10
C LYS A 492 -9.03 6.30 25.72
N PHE A 493 -9.77 6.41 24.62
CA PHE A 493 -10.36 7.68 24.20
C PHE A 493 -11.59 7.48 23.31
N SER A 494 -12.42 8.52 23.22
CA SER A 494 -13.48 8.63 22.24
C SER A 494 -13.01 9.39 21.01
N PHE A 495 -13.50 8.98 19.83
CA PHE A 495 -13.09 9.55 18.55
C PHE A 495 -14.27 9.83 17.64
N ASP A 496 -14.39 11.07 17.16
CA ASP A 496 -15.38 11.49 16.16
C ASP A 496 -14.67 11.93 14.86
N PRO A 497 -14.63 11.08 13.82
CA PRO A 497 -14.02 11.42 12.53
C PRO A 497 -14.82 12.46 11.73
N THR A 498 -16.00 12.88 12.21
CA THR A 498 -16.82 13.90 11.55
C THR A 498 -16.74 15.27 12.22
N ALA A 499 -16.15 15.33 13.42
CA ALA A 499 -15.91 16.57 14.13
C ALA A 499 -14.86 17.45 13.44
N LYS A 500 -14.82 18.73 13.80
CA LYS A 500 -13.86 19.69 13.26
C LYS A 500 -12.45 19.40 13.80
N MET A 501 -11.44 19.88 13.08
CA MET A 501 -10.04 19.87 13.51
C MET A 501 -9.91 20.34 14.97
N GLY A 502 -9.23 19.55 15.81
CA GLY A 502 -9.02 19.85 17.23
C GLY A 502 -10.13 19.41 18.18
N GLU A 503 -11.25 18.91 17.66
CA GLU A 503 -12.41 18.43 18.42
C GLU A 503 -12.75 16.94 18.17
N ARG A 504 -11.85 16.19 17.49
CA ARG A 504 -12.09 14.79 17.12
C ARG A 504 -11.83 13.85 18.28
N VAL A 505 -10.92 14.19 19.18
CA VAL A 505 -10.46 13.36 20.31
C VAL A 505 -11.06 13.89 21.61
N SER A 506 -11.75 13.00 22.34
CA SER A 506 -12.42 13.32 23.61
C SER A 506 -12.30 12.18 24.61
N ASP A 507 -12.67 12.43 25.87
CA ASP A 507 -12.79 11.39 26.91
C ASP A 507 -11.51 10.54 27.08
N MET A 508 -10.34 11.19 27.07
CA MET A 508 -9.05 10.50 27.21
C MET A 508 -8.85 10.00 28.64
N GLU A 509 -8.57 8.72 28.79
CA GLU A 509 -8.38 8.04 30.07
C GLU A 509 -7.11 7.19 30.07
N LEU A 510 -6.36 7.27 31.17
CA LEU A 510 -5.23 6.40 31.48
C LEU A 510 -5.53 5.69 32.80
N ASP A 511 -5.47 4.35 32.82
CA ASP A 511 -5.83 3.51 33.96
C ASP A 511 -7.22 3.81 34.54
N GLY A 512 -8.20 4.07 33.66
CA GLY A 512 -9.58 4.40 34.04
C GLY A 512 -9.76 5.76 34.72
N LYS A 513 -8.75 6.64 34.65
CA LYS A 513 -8.82 8.02 35.16
C LYS A 513 -8.68 9.01 34.00
N PRO A 514 -9.44 10.12 34.02
CA PRO A 514 -9.26 11.18 33.03
C PRO A 514 -7.80 11.66 32.96
N LEU A 515 -7.28 11.82 31.74
CA LEU A 515 -5.93 12.31 31.52
C LEU A 515 -5.85 13.79 31.91
N ASP A 516 -5.05 14.11 32.92
CA ASP A 516 -4.78 15.50 33.31
C ASP A 516 -3.94 16.20 32.22
N ALA A 517 -4.46 17.28 31.64
CA ALA A 517 -3.84 18.03 30.56
C ALA A 517 -2.46 18.61 30.94
N LYS A 518 -2.25 19.00 32.19
CA LYS A 518 -1.02 19.67 32.66
C LYS A 518 0.01 18.70 33.23
N LYS A 519 -0.41 17.48 33.58
CA LYS A 519 0.51 16.44 34.04
C LYS A 519 1.34 15.93 32.87
N THR A 520 2.62 15.66 33.14
CA THR A 520 3.55 15.02 32.21
C THR A 520 3.52 13.51 32.38
N TYR A 521 3.57 12.79 31.25
CA TYR A 521 3.57 11.35 31.17
C TYR A 521 4.74 10.91 30.28
N PRO A 522 5.43 9.81 30.65
CA PRO A 522 6.35 9.17 29.74
C PRO A 522 5.57 8.47 28.62
N VAL A 523 5.97 8.72 27.38
CA VAL A 523 5.38 8.14 26.18
C VAL A 523 6.49 7.45 25.39
N ALA A 524 6.39 6.13 25.26
CA ALA A 524 7.25 5.34 24.40
C ALA A 524 6.86 5.54 22.92
N GLY A 525 7.82 5.57 22.02
CA GLY A 525 7.54 5.60 20.59
C GLY A 525 8.74 5.20 19.75
N TRP A 526 8.61 5.26 18.43
CA TRP A 526 9.69 4.94 17.49
C TRP A 526 9.44 5.64 16.15
N ALA A 527 10.40 5.51 15.22
CA ALA A 527 10.33 6.13 13.90
C ALA A 527 10.23 7.67 13.94
N SER A 528 11.02 8.30 14.82
CA SER A 528 11.05 9.77 14.89
C SER A 528 11.59 10.35 13.57
N VAL A 529 10.87 11.35 13.04
CA VAL A 529 11.27 12.11 11.85
C VAL A 529 12.21 13.29 12.19
N GLN A 530 12.51 13.48 13.47
CA GLN A 530 13.47 14.50 13.92
C GLN A 530 14.89 14.13 13.49
N GLU A 531 15.72 15.14 13.26
CA GLU A 531 17.12 14.94 12.87
C GLU A 531 17.97 14.39 14.01
N GLU A 532 17.80 14.95 15.21
CA GLU A 532 18.53 14.51 16.41
C GLU A 532 17.69 13.52 17.22
N VAL A 533 17.81 12.23 16.91
CA VAL A 533 17.23 11.14 17.72
C VAL A 533 18.30 10.57 18.66
N PRO A 534 18.09 10.59 19.99
CA PRO A 534 19.03 9.98 20.93
C PRO A 534 19.30 8.52 20.59
N LYS A 535 20.57 8.11 20.66
CA LYS A 535 20.96 6.72 20.40
C LYS A 535 20.25 5.79 21.38
N ASN A 536 19.49 4.84 20.83
CA ASN A 536 18.76 3.83 21.59
C ASN A 536 18.69 2.51 20.80
N LYS A 537 18.03 1.50 21.37
CA LYS A 537 17.67 0.27 20.67
C LYS A 537 16.79 0.59 19.44
N GLN A 538 16.85 -0.29 18.46
CA GLN A 538 15.93 -0.28 17.35
C GLN A 538 14.63 -0.99 17.74
N ILE A 539 13.52 -0.59 17.13
CA ILE A 539 12.19 -1.12 17.46
C ILE A 539 12.12 -2.66 17.31
N TRP A 540 12.75 -3.23 16.28
CA TRP A 540 12.75 -4.68 16.06
C TRP A 540 13.46 -5.43 17.19
N GLU A 541 14.47 -4.82 17.83
CA GLU A 541 15.13 -5.41 19.00
C GLU A 541 14.17 -5.43 20.20
N VAL A 542 13.46 -4.32 20.46
CA VAL A 542 12.51 -4.22 21.57
C VAL A 542 11.36 -5.22 21.41
N VAL A 543 10.79 -5.31 20.20
CA VAL A 543 9.69 -6.24 19.91
C VAL A 543 10.16 -7.69 19.95
N ALA A 544 11.34 -7.99 19.41
CA ALA A 544 11.89 -9.35 19.45
C ALA A 544 12.24 -9.79 20.88
N ASP A 545 12.86 -8.92 21.69
CA ASP A 545 13.13 -9.16 23.11
C ASP A 545 11.83 -9.48 23.86
N TYR A 546 10.80 -8.65 23.69
CA TYR A 546 9.48 -8.86 24.29
C TYR A 546 8.89 -10.23 23.92
N LEU A 547 8.89 -10.58 22.63
CA LEU A 547 8.33 -11.85 22.17
C LEU A 547 9.11 -13.05 22.72
N ARG A 548 10.45 -13.00 22.71
CA ARG A 548 11.29 -14.06 23.30
C ARG A 548 10.99 -14.29 24.78
N ASP A 549 10.73 -13.21 25.52
CA ASP A 549 10.41 -13.27 26.95
C ASP A 549 9.02 -13.85 27.20
N LYS A 550 8.01 -13.45 26.41
CA LYS A 550 6.63 -13.95 26.56
C LYS A 550 6.49 -15.40 26.09
N LYS A 551 7.13 -15.78 24.97
CA LYS A 551 7.05 -17.09 24.27
C LYS A 551 5.67 -17.47 23.73
N THR A 552 4.61 -17.16 24.46
CA THR A 552 3.22 -17.38 24.08
C THR A 552 2.42 -16.13 24.38
N ILE A 553 1.69 -15.66 23.37
CA ILE A 553 0.79 -14.52 23.45
C ILE A 553 -0.64 -15.09 23.37
N GLY A 554 -1.46 -14.81 24.38
CA GLY A 554 -2.86 -15.21 24.36
C GLY A 554 -3.68 -14.38 23.36
N LYS A 555 -5.01 -14.37 23.56
CA LYS A 555 -5.89 -13.46 22.82
C LYS A 555 -5.55 -12.00 23.12
N ILE A 556 -5.47 -11.18 22.08
CA ILE A 556 -5.07 -9.77 22.19
C ILE A 556 -6.31 -8.90 22.40
N GLU A 557 -6.28 -8.05 23.42
CA GLU A 557 -7.30 -7.01 23.60
C GLU A 557 -6.86 -5.77 22.81
N LEU A 558 -7.58 -5.47 21.72
CA LEU A 558 -7.28 -4.30 20.91
C LEU A 558 -7.62 -2.99 21.63
N ASN A 559 -6.66 -2.07 21.65
CA ASN A 559 -6.91 -0.72 22.08
C ASN A 559 -7.47 0.15 20.93
N THR A 560 -8.76 -0.03 20.64
CA THR A 560 -9.48 0.82 19.67
C THR A 560 -10.25 1.94 20.38
N PRO A 561 -10.30 3.15 19.80
CA PRO A 561 -11.12 4.22 20.38
C PRO A 561 -12.61 3.90 20.29
N LYS A 562 -13.38 4.53 21.19
CA LYS A 562 -14.83 4.54 21.10
C LYS A 562 -15.26 5.50 19.98
N LEU A 563 -15.65 4.96 18.84
CA LEU A 563 -16.09 5.76 17.70
C LEU A 563 -17.45 6.43 17.97
N LYS A 564 -17.58 7.68 17.53
CA LYS A 564 -18.81 8.49 17.57
C LYS A 564 -19.20 8.87 16.14
N ASN A 565 -20.49 8.97 15.86
CA ASN A 565 -21.04 9.47 14.57
C ASN A 565 -20.58 8.71 13.31
N VAL A 566 -20.25 7.43 13.46
CA VAL A 566 -19.85 6.54 12.36
C VAL A 566 -20.94 5.54 11.96
N ASP A 567 -22.12 5.62 12.57
CA ASP A 567 -23.23 4.72 12.27
C ASP A 567 -23.61 4.82 10.78
N GLY A 568 -23.70 3.65 10.13
CA GLY A 568 -23.96 3.54 8.70
C GLY A 568 -22.84 4.07 7.81
N ASN A 569 -21.60 4.11 8.29
CA ASN A 569 -20.41 4.28 7.45
C ASN A 569 -19.95 2.90 6.94
N GLU A 570 -19.98 2.69 5.63
CA GLU A 570 -19.60 1.41 4.99
C GLU A 570 -18.10 1.09 5.08
N GLY A 571 -17.30 2.03 5.60
CA GLY A 571 -15.91 1.83 5.99
C GLY A 571 -15.75 1.22 7.38
N LEU A 572 -16.83 0.91 8.09
CA LEU A 572 -16.82 0.20 9.36
C LEU A 572 -17.59 -1.12 9.20
N ALA A 573 -16.94 -2.23 9.56
CA ALA A 573 -17.52 -3.56 9.42
C ALA A 573 -18.45 -3.99 10.57
#